data_AF-A0A285BGZ5-F1
#
_entry.id   AF-A0A285BGZ5-F1
#
_cell.length_a   1.000
_cell.length_b   1.000
_cell.length_c   1.000
_cell.angle_alpha   90.00
_cell.angle_beta   90.00
_cell.angle_gamma   90.00
#
_symmetry.space_group_name_H-M   'P 1'
#
loop_
_entity.id
_entity.type
_entity.pdbx_description
1 polymer ?
#
loop_
_entity_poly.entity_id
_entity_poly.type
_entity_poly.pdbx_seq_one_letter_code
_entity_poly.pdbx_strand_id
1 'polypeptide(L)'
;MTVNKPSHWLLDNVSNEDYAKAFEIVDTRLVVSSLYKTDLAGTTDFENENKFIQGIADFIELATIDLMAKKDELVEAERNQLFVMYQHLFHLLRVLPLPSDEIKRIKFVYRLIAFSYLGQKWESGKRYIVENKNDIIVETTENDTWDIRMFKKTYSAFVHLVRKDTWDDLSNACSIITELRNDQKTLENVYFDSLGQDDKLGGAYELIGLYHYAKAIDTVTTYMLNGSGSVSDIREQVKFHFDKSIEASEKH
;
A
#
# COMPACT_ATOMS: atom_id res chain seq x y z
N MET A 1 8.97 -22.78 -11.47
CA MET A 1 7.65 -23.31 -11.07
C MET A 1 6.67 -22.92 -12.16
N THR A 2 5.79 -23.79 -12.64
CA THR A 2 4.83 -23.39 -13.71
C THR A 2 3.79 -22.45 -13.09
N VAL A 3 3.85 -21.16 -13.42
CA VAL A 3 2.88 -20.19 -12.94
C VAL A 3 1.64 -20.25 -13.83
N ASN A 4 0.51 -20.62 -13.25
CA ASN A 4 -0.76 -20.70 -13.98
C ASN A 4 -1.39 -19.31 -14.08
N LYS A 5 -1.53 -18.81 -15.31
CA LYS A 5 -2.23 -17.55 -15.59
C LYS A 5 -3.70 -17.66 -15.15
N PRO A 6 -4.23 -16.73 -14.33
CA PRO A 6 -5.65 -16.70 -13.98
C PRO A 6 -6.54 -16.57 -15.24
N SER A 7 -7.74 -17.14 -15.17
CA SER A 7 -8.70 -17.16 -16.27
C SER A 7 -9.56 -15.89 -16.27
N HIS A 8 -9.07 -14.83 -16.92
CA HIS A 8 -9.78 -13.56 -17.01
C HIS A 8 -9.64 -12.95 -18.41
N TRP A 9 -10.72 -12.38 -18.94
CA TRP A 9 -10.77 -11.86 -20.31
C TRP A 9 -9.70 -10.79 -20.60
N LEU A 10 -9.39 -9.92 -19.61
CA LEU A 10 -8.30 -8.95 -19.73
C LEU A 10 -6.93 -9.62 -19.88
N LEU A 11 -6.72 -10.74 -19.16
CA LEU A 11 -5.47 -11.49 -19.20
C LEU A 11 -5.31 -12.29 -20.49
N ASP A 12 -6.37 -12.49 -21.27
CA ASP A 12 -6.28 -13.15 -22.58
C ASP A 12 -5.47 -12.33 -23.60
N ASN A 13 -5.32 -11.01 -23.35
CA ASN A 13 -4.44 -10.14 -24.13
C ASN A 13 -2.95 -10.34 -23.83
N VAL A 14 -2.62 -11.14 -22.81
CA VAL A 14 -1.24 -11.50 -22.44
C VAL A 14 -1.00 -12.96 -22.77
N SER A 15 0.05 -13.23 -23.55
CA SER A 15 0.42 -14.60 -23.91
C SER A 15 0.82 -15.39 -22.66
N ASN A 16 0.57 -16.71 -22.65
CA ASN A 16 1.00 -17.57 -21.53
C ASN A 16 2.53 -17.59 -21.37
N GLU A 17 3.26 -17.42 -22.49
CA GLU A 17 4.71 -17.36 -22.51
C GLU A 17 5.22 -16.08 -21.83
N ASP A 18 4.69 -14.91 -22.22
CA ASP A 18 5.08 -13.63 -21.61
C ASP A 18 4.72 -13.59 -20.12
N TYR A 19 3.53 -14.10 -19.79
CA TYR A 19 3.10 -14.22 -18.40
C TYR A 19 4.10 -15.07 -17.61
N ALA A 20 4.43 -16.28 -18.06
CA ALA A 20 5.36 -17.17 -17.36
C ALA A 20 6.77 -16.56 -17.27
N LYS A 21 7.25 -15.92 -18.34
CA LYS A 21 8.57 -15.29 -18.41
C LYS A 21 8.74 -14.20 -17.37
N ALA A 22 7.71 -13.38 -17.11
CA ALA A 22 7.80 -12.35 -16.07
C ALA A 22 8.08 -12.94 -14.68
N PHE A 23 7.43 -14.07 -14.35
CA PHE A 23 7.67 -14.76 -13.08
C PHE A 23 9.03 -15.44 -13.02
N GLU A 24 9.53 -15.98 -14.14
CA GLU A 24 10.88 -16.54 -14.22
C GLU A 24 11.96 -15.49 -13.93
N ILE A 25 11.81 -14.28 -14.48
CA ILE A 25 12.71 -13.15 -14.20
C ILE A 25 12.65 -12.81 -12.70
N VAL A 26 11.45 -12.67 -12.14
CA VAL A 26 11.26 -12.35 -10.72
C VAL A 26 11.88 -13.41 -9.81
N ASP A 27 11.60 -14.69 -10.06
CA ASP A 27 12.14 -15.82 -9.30
C ASP A 27 13.67 -15.81 -9.35
N THR A 28 14.25 -15.58 -10.53
CA THR A 28 15.70 -15.47 -10.71
C THR A 28 16.28 -14.32 -9.88
N ARG A 29 15.66 -13.14 -9.90
CA ARG A 29 16.09 -11.98 -9.10
C ARG A 29 16.03 -12.25 -7.61
N LEU A 30 14.97 -12.90 -7.12
CA LEU A 30 14.83 -13.26 -5.71
C LEU A 30 15.88 -14.28 -5.26
N VAL A 31 16.20 -15.26 -6.10
CA VAL A 31 17.28 -16.23 -5.82
C VAL A 31 18.62 -15.50 -5.77
N VAL A 32 18.93 -14.70 -6.79
CA VAL A 32 20.22 -13.98 -6.88
C VAL A 32 20.41 -13.01 -5.70
N SER A 33 19.37 -12.23 -5.36
CA SER A 33 19.44 -11.28 -4.24
C SER A 33 19.66 -11.99 -2.90
N SER A 34 19.01 -13.15 -2.69
CA SER A 34 19.17 -13.96 -1.48
C SER A 34 20.57 -14.57 -1.34
N LEU A 35 21.21 -14.95 -2.45
CA LEU A 35 22.52 -15.62 -2.47
C LEU A 35 23.70 -14.64 -2.44
N TYR A 36 23.61 -13.54 -3.19
CA TYR A 36 24.76 -12.70 -3.48
C TYR A 36 24.69 -11.31 -2.85
N LYS A 37 23.55 -10.89 -2.25
CA LYS A 37 23.31 -9.53 -1.74
C LYS A 37 23.83 -8.43 -2.69
N THR A 38 23.76 -8.68 -3.99
CA THR A 38 24.38 -7.84 -5.01
C THR A 38 23.30 -6.97 -5.64
N ASP A 39 23.64 -5.71 -5.87
CA ASP A 39 22.77 -4.78 -6.56
C ASP A 39 22.79 -5.07 -8.07
N LEU A 40 21.63 -5.43 -8.62
CA LEU A 40 21.44 -5.69 -10.05
C LEU A 40 21.12 -4.39 -10.83
N ALA A 41 20.98 -3.26 -10.13
CA ALA A 41 20.65 -1.97 -10.73
C ALA A 41 21.85 -1.41 -11.50
N GLY A 42 21.82 -1.52 -12.83
CA GLY A 42 22.84 -0.90 -13.68
C GLY A 42 22.95 -1.42 -15.11
N THR A 43 22.27 -2.50 -15.46
CA THR A 43 22.28 -3.05 -16.83
C THR A 43 21.05 -2.59 -17.63
N THR A 44 21.21 -2.39 -18.94
CA THR A 44 20.08 -2.09 -19.85
C THR A 44 19.00 -3.18 -19.82
N ASP A 45 19.41 -4.42 -19.54
CA ASP A 45 18.52 -5.57 -19.40
C ASP A 45 17.59 -5.41 -18.18
N PHE A 46 18.13 -4.92 -17.05
CA PHE A 46 17.36 -4.69 -15.83
C PHE A 46 16.19 -3.72 -16.04
N GLU A 47 16.40 -2.62 -16.76
CA GLU A 47 15.34 -1.65 -17.05
C GLU A 47 14.29 -2.17 -18.03
N ASN A 48 14.70 -2.93 -19.04
CA ASN A 48 13.75 -3.56 -19.96
C ASN A 48 12.90 -4.62 -19.25
N GLU A 49 13.53 -5.43 -18.39
CA GLU A 49 12.84 -6.38 -17.54
C GLU A 49 11.89 -5.69 -16.55
N ASN A 50 12.27 -4.55 -15.95
CA ASN A 50 11.37 -3.78 -15.07
C ASN A 50 10.12 -3.33 -15.80
N LYS A 51 10.27 -2.78 -17.02
CA LYS A 51 9.13 -2.37 -17.86
C LYS A 51 8.27 -3.56 -18.25
N PHE A 52 8.89 -4.69 -18.56
CA PHE A 52 8.19 -5.91 -18.91
C PHE A 52 7.36 -6.45 -17.73
N ILE A 53 7.97 -6.57 -16.55
CA ILE A 53 7.29 -6.98 -15.31
C ILE A 53 6.16 -6.01 -14.97
N GLN A 54 6.39 -4.70 -15.05
CA GLN A 54 5.37 -3.68 -14.79
C GLN A 54 4.19 -3.83 -15.76
N GLY A 55 4.44 -4.02 -17.05
CA GLY A 55 3.38 -4.22 -18.03
C GLY A 55 2.48 -5.42 -17.71
N ILE A 56 3.07 -6.56 -17.32
CA ILE A 56 2.32 -7.74 -16.89
C ILE A 56 1.54 -7.47 -15.59
N ALA A 57 2.16 -6.79 -14.62
CA ALA A 57 1.50 -6.39 -13.37
C ALA A 57 0.29 -5.47 -13.63
N ASP A 58 0.40 -4.52 -14.57
CA ASP A 58 -0.69 -3.60 -14.92
C ASP A 58 -1.91 -4.35 -15.49
N PHE A 59 -1.69 -5.36 -16.36
CA PHE A 59 -2.78 -6.23 -16.84
C PHE A 59 -3.45 -7.02 -15.73
N ILE A 60 -2.67 -7.56 -14.79
CA ILE A 60 -3.22 -8.30 -13.64
C ILE A 60 -3.97 -7.35 -12.72
N GLU A 61 -3.47 -6.14 -12.49
CA GLU A 61 -4.13 -5.16 -11.64
C GLU A 61 -5.46 -4.70 -12.25
N LEU A 62 -5.51 -4.47 -13.56
CA LEU A 62 -6.75 -4.13 -14.25
C LEU A 62 -7.78 -5.27 -14.15
N ALA A 63 -7.35 -6.52 -14.33
CA ALA A 63 -8.21 -7.70 -14.12
C ALA A 63 -8.70 -7.81 -12.66
N THR A 64 -7.82 -7.49 -11.71
CA THR A 64 -8.14 -7.47 -10.28
C THR A 64 -9.19 -6.40 -9.96
N ILE A 65 -9.06 -5.21 -10.53
CA ILE A 65 -10.03 -4.12 -10.38
C ILE A 65 -11.40 -4.49 -10.96
N ASP A 66 -11.43 -5.10 -12.16
CA ASP A 66 -12.68 -5.56 -12.80
C ASP A 66 -13.43 -6.59 -11.94
N LEU A 67 -12.72 -7.56 -11.38
CA LEU A 67 -13.32 -8.53 -10.45
C LEU A 67 -13.74 -7.90 -9.12
N MET A 68 -12.92 -7.00 -8.56
CA MET A 68 -13.26 -6.31 -7.31
C MET A 68 -14.53 -5.45 -7.42
N ALA A 69 -14.79 -4.87 -8.58
CA ALA A 69 -16.00 -4.09 -8.83
C ALA A 69 -17.29 -4.91 -8.63
N LYS A 70 -17.20 -6.24 -8.72
CA LYS A 70 -18.31 -7.18 -8.56
C LYS A 70 -18.15 -8.07 -7.31
N LYS A 71 -17.36 -7.65 -6.33
CA LYS A 71 -16.94 -8.46 -5.17
C LYS A 71 -18.09 -9.18 -4.43
N ASP A 72 -19.26 -8.56 -4.36
CA ASP A 72 -20.43 -9.07 -3.63
C ASP A 72 -21.19 -10.15 -4.43
N GLU A 73 -20.92 -10.26 -5.74
CA GLU A 73 -21.56 -11.20 -6.68
C GLU A 73 -20.64 -12.36 -7.09
N LEU A 74 -19.34 -12.31 -6.73
CA LEU A 74 -18.35 -13.29 -7.17
C LEU A 74 -18.74 -14.71 -6.73
N VAL A 75 -18.59 -15.68 -7.62
CA VAL A 75 -18.65 -17.10 -7.24
C VAL A 75 -17.32 -17.54 -6.61
N GLU A 76 -17.31 -18.71 -5.95
CA GLU A 76 -16.12 -19.20 -5.26
C GLU A 76 -14.89 -19.33 -6.17
N ALA A 77 -15.09 -19.78 -7.41
CA ALA A 77 -14.02 -19.87 -8.40
C ALA A 77 -13.39 -18.50 -8.72
N GLU A 78 -14.21 -17.46 -8.88
CA GLU A 78 -13.73 -16.09 -9.16
C GLU A 78 -13.04 -15.48 -7.94
N ARG A 79 -13.55 -15.74 -6.73
CA ARG A 79 -12.87 -15.35 -5.49
C ARG A 79 -11.49 -16.00 -5.39
N ASN A 80 -11.38 -17.27 -5.72
CA ASN A 80 -10.09 -17.98 -5.75
C ASN A 80 -9.14 -17.38 -6.78
N GLN A 81 -9.65 -17.01 -7.96
CA GLN A 81 -8.83 -16.30 -8.96
C GLN A 81 -8.36 -14.94 -8.45
N LEU A 82 -9.22 -14.19 -7.78
CA LEU A 82 -8.86 -12.89 -7.21
C LEU A 82 -7.74 -13.03 -6.16
N PHE A 83 -7.80 -14.04 -5.30
CA PHE A 83 -6.72 -14.36 -4.36
C PHE A 83 -5.39 -14.66 -5.07
N VAL A 84 -5.43 -15.45 -6.14
CA VAL A 84 -4.26 -15.76 -6.95
C VAL A 84 -3.70 -14.51 -7.63
N MET A 85 -4.55 -13.64 -8.17
CA MET A 85 -4.11 -12.36 -8.76
C MET A 85 -3.42 -11.46 -7.75
N TYR A 86 -3.91 -11.36 -6.51
CA TYR A 86 -3.21 -10.61 -5.45
C TYR A 86 -1.83 -11.20 -5.12
N GLN A 87 -1.72 -12.53 -5.07
CA GLN A 87 -0.42 -13.20 -4.85
C GLN A 87 0.55 -12.88 -5.99
N HIS A 88 0.06 -12.93 -7.23
CA HIS A 88 0.83 -12.62 -8.42
C HIS A 88 1.29 -11.16 -8.44
N LEU A 89 0.40 -10.21 -8.15
CA LEU A 89 0.75 -8.79 -8.05
C LEU A 89 1.81 -8.55 -6.98
N PHE A 90 1.63 -9.12 -5.79
CA PHE A 90 2.64 -9.01 -4.73
C PHE A 90 4.01 -9.56 -5.17
N HIS A 91 4.01 -10.72 -5.85
CA HIS A 91 5.23 -11.37 -6.30
C HIS A 91 5.97 -10.57 -7.38
N LEU A 92 5.24 -10.00 -8.35
CA LEU A 92 5.83 -9.19 -9.41
C LEU A 92 6.34 -7.85 -8.88
N LEU A 93 5.52 -7.15 -8.08
CA LEU A 93 5.84 -5.80 -7.63
C LEU A 93 7.00 -5.76 -6.62
N ARG A 94 7.20 -6.79 -5.80
CA ARG A 94 8.25 -6.78 -4.74
C ARG A 94 9.70 -6.77 -5.26
N VAL A 95 9.93 -6.98 -6.56
CA VAL A 95 11.27 -6.93 -7.18
C VAL A 95 11.48 -5.69 -8.04
N LEU A 96 10.45 -4.85 -8.19
CA LEU A 96 10.57 -3.59 -8.92
C LEU A 96 11.24 -2.53 -8.03
N PRO A 97 11.99 -1.59 -8.62
CA PRO A 97 12.59 -0.51 -7.88
C PRO A 97 11.52 0.39 -7.26
N LEU A 98 11.79 0.87 -6.03
CA LEU A 98 10.93 1.85 -5.39
C LEU A 98 10.94 3.16 -6.21
N PRO A 99 9.77 3.80 -6.43
CA PRO A 99 9.71 5.10 -7.06
C PRO A 99 10.58 6.14 -6.33
N SER A 100 11.27 7.00 -7.08
CA SER A 100 12.09 8.08 -6.51
C SER A 100 11.25 9.14 -5.81
N ASP A 101 10.13 9.54 -6.43
CA ASP A 101 9.13 10.42 -5.84
C ASP A 101 8.47 9.80 -4.61
N GLU A 102 8.46 10.52 -3.50
CA GLU A 102 8.01 10.01 -2.19
C GLU A 102 6.53 9.65 -2.19
N ILE A 103 5.67 10.44 -2.84
CA ILE A 103 4.22 10.19 -2.88
C ILE A 103 3.93 8.94 -3.71
N LYS A 104 4.57 8.80 -4.87
CA LYS A 104 4.49 7.58 -5.68
C LYS A 104 5.04 6.38 -4.93
N ARG A 105 6.11 6.54 -4.16
CA ARG A 105 6.69 5.48 -3.33
C ARG A 105 5.71 5.00 -2.26
N ILE A 106 5.08 5.92 -1.52
CA ILE A 106 4.06 5.59 -0.52
C ILE A 106 2.92 4.80 -1.16
N LYS A 107 2.37 5.29 -2.29
CA LYS A 107 1.28 4.61 -3.02
C LYS A 107 1.71 3.21 -3.49
N PHE A 108 2.93 3.06 -3.97
CA PHE A 108 3.50 1.78 -4.38
C PHE A 108 3.59 0.79 -3.21
N VAL A 109 4.13 1.22 -2.07
CA VAL A 109 4.25 0.38 -0.87
C VAL A 109 2.87 0.00 -0.34
N TYR A 110 1.90 0.92 -0.31
CA TYR A 110 0.53 0.59 0.06
C TYR A 110 -0.07 -0.52 -0.80
N ARG A 111 0.04 -0.40 -2.12
CA ARG A 111 -0.44 -1.43 -3.07
C ARG A 111 0.24 -2.77 -2.79
N LEU A 112 1.56 -2.78 -2.67
CA LEU A 112 2.33 -3.99 -2.42
C LEU A 112 1.88 -4.70 -1.14
N ILE A 113 1.73 -3.95 -0.04
CA ILE A 113 1.30 -4.52 1.24
C ILE A 113 -0.15 -4.97 1.20
N ALA A 114 -1.05 -4.20 0.59
CA ALA A 114 -2.44 -4.60 0.39
C ALA A 114 -2.53 -5.94 -0.35
N PHE A 115 -1.81 -6.10 -1.47
CA PHE A 115 -1.77 -7.37 -2.22
C PHE A 115 -1.17 -8.52 -1.41
N SER A 116 -0.16 -8.25 -0.56
CA SER A 116 0.38 -9.27 0.32
C SER A 116 -0.66 -9.78 1.34
N TYR A 117 -1.48 -8.90 1.91
CA TYR A 117 -2.51 -9.28 2.89
C TYR A 117 -3.70 -9.96 2.20
N LEU A 118 -4.20 -9.36 1.12
CA LEU A 118 -5.33 -9.89 0.36
C LEU A 118 -4.98 -11.24 -0.27
N GLY A 119 -3.74 -11.41 -0.75
CA GLY A 119 -3.21 -12.68 -1.26
C GLY A 119 -2.75 -13.68 -0.20
N GLN A 120 -2.96 -13.42 1.11
CA GLN A 120 -2.55 -14.31 2.21
C GLN A 120 -1.03 -14.58 2.27
N LYS A 121 -0.21 -13.61 1.83
CA LYS A 121 1.26 -13.58 1.91
C LYS A 121 1.76 -12.53 2.92
N TRP A 122 0.98 -12.27 3.97
CA TRP A 122 1.25 -11.22 4.96
C TRP A 122 2.65 -11.34 5.61
N GLU A 123 3.16 -12.55 5.86
CA GLU A 123 4.53 -12.75 6.35
C GLU A 123 5.60 -12.26 5.37
N SER A 124 5.38 -12.49 4.07
CA SER A 124 6.28 -12.01 3.01
C SER A 124 6.18 -10.50 2.84
N GLY A 125 4.98 -9.92 2.97
CA GLY A 125 4.78 -8.47 2.99
C GLY A 125 5.49 -7.80 4.17
N LYS A 126 5.36 -8.37 5.38
CA LYS A 126 6.13 -7.94 6.56
C LYS A 126 7.63 -8.05 6.32
N ARG A 127 8.10 -9.17 5.78
CA ARG A 127 9.53 -9.36 5.49
C ARG A 127 10.06 -8.31 4.52
N TYR A 128 9.30 -7.99 3.46
CA TYR A 128 9.66 -6.93 2.53
C TYR A 128 9.87 -5.58 3.23
N ILE A 129 8.98 -5.21 4.15
CA ILE A 129 9.12 -3.97 4.94
C ILE A 129 10.40 -3.98 5.78
N VAL A 130 10.73 -5.11 6.42
CA VAL A 130 11.95 -5.24 7.24
C VAL A 130 13.22 -5.14 6.39
N GLU A 131 13.23 -5.82 5.25
CA GLU A 131 14.37 -5.85 4.32
C GLU A 131 14.63 -4.48 3.66
N ASN A 132 13.58 -3.71 3.38
CA ASN A 132 13.65 -2.41 2.70
C ASN A 132 13.46 -1.23 3.65
N LYS A 133 13.68 -1.42 4.96
CA LYS A 133 13.29 -0.44 6.00
C LYS A 133 13.84 0.97 5.77
N ASN A 134 15.04 1.11 5.19
CA ASN A 134 15.67 2.40 4.99
C ASN A 134 15.08 3.15 3.78
N ASP A 135 14.59 2.43 2.78
CA ASP A 135 14.13 3.01 1.51
C ASP A 135 12.64 3.32 1.52
N ILE A 136 11.86 2.61 2.34
CA ILE A 136 10.41 2.80 2.47
C ILE A 136 10.03 3.90 3.47
N ILE A 137 10.92 4.30 4.36
CA ILE A 137 10.65 5.39 5.31
C ILE A 137 10.63 6.71 4.54
N VAL A 138 9.62 7.52 4.81
CA VAL A 138 9.47 8.86 4.24
C VAL A 138 9.42 9.87 5.37
N GLU A 139 10.19 10.94 5.23
CA GLU A 139 10.25 12.02 6.21
C GLU A 139 9.44 13.23 5.74
N THR A 140 8.89 13.98 6.70
CA THR A 140 8.26 15.26 6.42
C THR A 140 9.32 16.35 6.31
N THR A 141 9.19 17.23 5.32
CA THR A 141 10.07 18.39 5.16
C THR A 141 9.40 19.66 5.70
N GLU A 142 10.19 20.72 5.95
CA GLU A 142 9.64 22.01 6.37
C GLU A 142 8.65 22.61 5.37
N ASN A 143 8.86 22.34 4.07
CA ASN A 143 8.04 22.85 2.97
C ASN A 143 6.77 22.03 2.72
N ASP A 144 6.58 20.89 3.38
CA ASP A 144 5.39 20.07 3.19
C ASP A 144 4.16 20.82 3.71
N THR A 145 3.13 20.91 2.87
CA THR A 145 1.79 21.37 3.26
C THR A 145 1.16 20.38 4.24
N TRP A 146 0.09 20.81 4.92
CA TRP A 146 -0.48 20.01 6.00
C TRP A 146 -1.05 18.67 5.54
N ASP A 147 -1.71 18.64 4.39
CA ASP A 147 -2.16 17.43 3.68
C ASP A 147 -1.00 16.46 3.38
N ILE A 148 0.12 16.95 2.86
CA ILE A 148 1.32 16.14 2.59
C ILE A 148 1.90 15.56 3.90
N ARG A 149 2.01 16.39 4.95
CA ARG A 149 2.48 15.95 6.28
C ARG A 149 1.58 14.88 6.85
N MET A 150 0.26 15.10 6.78
CA MET A 150 -0.76 14.13 7.19
C MET A 150 -0.59 12.81 6.43
N PHE A 151 -0.47 12.84 5.12
CA PHE A 151 -0.29 11.65 4.29
C PHE A 151 0.99 10.88 4.66
N LYS A 152 2.14 11.57 4.71
CA LYS A 152 3.44 10.95 5.05
C LYS A 152 3.46 10.35 6.45
N LYS A 153 3.05 11.11 7.48
CA LYS A 153 3.04 10.61 8.86
C LYS A 153 2.03 9.46 9.04
N THR A 154 0.86 9.55 8.42
CA THR A 154 -0.13 8.46 8.47
C THR A 154 0.42 7.17 7.84
N TYR A 155 1.16 7.29 6.73
CA TYR A 155 1.91 6.18 6.14
C TYR A 155 2.98 5.62 7.06
N SER A 156 3.79 6.47 7.71
CA SER A 156 4.79 6.01 8.67
C SER A 156 4.15 5.22 9.82
N ALA A 157 3.02 5.69 10.36
CA ALA A 157 2.26 4.95 11.38
C ALA A 157 1.74 3.60 10.85
N PHE A 158 1.25 3.56 9.61
CA PHE A 158 0.85 2.31 8.94
C PHE A 158 2.00 1.32 8.80
N VAL A 159 3.18 1.77 8.35
CA VAL A 159 4.36 0.91 8.17
C VAL A 159 4.76 0.27 9.51
N HIS A 160 4.80 1.06 10.59
CA HIS A 160 5.04 0.54 11.93
C HIS A 160 3.99 -0.49 12.36
N LEU A 161 2.71 -0.19 12.14
CA LEU A 161 1.60 -1.10 12.45
C LEU A 161 1.69 -2.43 11.69
N VAL A 162 2.15 -2.44 10.44
CA VAL A 162 2.30 -3.68 9.65
C VAL A 162 3.58 -4.42 10.03
N ARG A 163 4.70 -3.70 10.21
CA ARG A 163 6.01 -4.28 10.48
C ARG A 163 6.02 -5.09 11.77
N LYS A 164 5.60 -4.49 12.89
CA LYS A 164 5.62 -5.10 14.23
C LYS A 164 6.86 -5.96 14.48
N ASP A 165 8.03 -5.44 14.17
CA ASP A 165 9.30 -6.13 14.37
C ASP A 165 9.68 -6.10 15.86
N THR A 166 9.38 -4.99 16.52
CA THR A 166 9.55 -4.81 17.98
C THR A 166 8.29 -4.26 18.63
N TRP A 167 8.23 -4.30 19.97
CA TRP A 167 7.18 -3.61 20.74
C TRP A 167 7.16 -2.10 20.48
N ASP A 168 8.32 -1.51 20.15
CA ASP A 168 8.44 -0.08 19.85
C ASP A 168 7.67 0.32 18.59
N ASP A 169 7.43 -0.60 17.65
CA ASP A 169 6.66 -0.28 16.44
C ASP A 169 5.23 0.19 16.75
N LEU A 170 4.54 -0.52 17.64
CA LEU A 170 3.18 -0.12 18.02
C LEU A 170 3.18 1.21 18.79
N SER A 171 4.15 1.41 19.69
CA SER A 171 4.32 2.66 20.42
C SER A 171 4.62 3.84 19.48
N ASN A 172 5.47 3.63 18.48
CA ASN A 172 5.82 4.64 17.47
C ASN A 172 4.61 5.02 16.61
N ALA A 173 3.82 4.04 16.17
CA ALA A 173 2.58 4.32 15.44
C ALA A 173 1.63 5.20 16.25
N CYS A 174 1.44 4.92 17.55
CA CYS A 174 0.63 5.77 18.44
C CYS A 174 1.24 7.16 18.66
N SER A 175 2.56 7.27 18.79
CA SER A 175 3.26 8.56 18.96
C SER A 175 3.03 9.46 17.74
N ILE A 176 3.20 8.91 16.53
CA ILE A 176 3.01 9.64 15.28
C ILE A 176 1.58 10.22 15.17
N ILE A 177 0.56 9.42 15.52
CA ILE A 177 -0.83 9.91 15.51
C ILE A 177 -1.05 11.01 16.56
N THR A 178 -0.42 10.88 17.73
CA THR A 178 -0.52 11.87 18.80
C THR A 178 0.12 13.20 18.39
N GLU A 179 1.28 13.14 17.74
CA GLU A 179 1.93 14.31 17.14
C GLU A 179 1.03 14.96 16.09
N LEU A 180 0.45 14.18 15.16
CA LEU A 180 -0.46 14.71 14.15
C LEU A 180 -1.63 15.49 14.76
N ARG A 181 -2.22 15.01 15.86
CA ARG A 181 -3.29 15.73 16.58
C ARG A 181 -2.83 17.04 17.20
N ASN A 182 -1.57 17.14 17.59
CA ASN A 182 -1.00 18.38 18.13
C ASN A 182 -0.65 19.35 17.01
N ASP A 183 -0.01 18.85 15.95
CA ASP A 183 0.36 19.61 14.74
C ASP A 183 -0.87 20.20 14.05
N GLN A 184 -1.99 19.46 14.02
CA GLN A 184 -3.26 19.94 13.45
C GLN A 184 -3.70 21.30 14.02
N LYS A 185 -3.49 21.52 15.33
CA LYS A 185 -3.95 22.74 16.03
C LYS A 185 -3.29 24.01 15.49
N THR A 186 -2.11 23.89 14.88
CA THR A 186 -1.32 25.01 14.38
C THR A 186 -1.24 25.02 12.86
N LEU A 187 -1.13 23.86 12.21
CA LEU A 187 -0.85 23.76 10.77
C LEU A 187 -2.10 23.76 9.89
N GLU A 188 -3.26 23.33 10.40
CA GLU A 188 -4.48 23.22 9.58
C GLU A 188 -4.97 24.60 9.09
N ASN A 189 -4.98 25.60 9.97
CA ASN A 189 -5.37 26.96 9.59
C ASN A 189 -4.39 27.55 8.57
N VAL A 190 -3.09 27.35 8.78
CA VAL A 190 -2.04 27.81 7.84
C VAL A 190 -2.24 27.20 6.46
N TYR A 191 -2.62 25.92 6.40
CA TYR A 191 -2.94 25.24 5.15
C TYR A 191 -4.19 25.82 4.47
N PHE A 192 -5.30 26.00 5.18
CA PHE A 192 -6.50 26.59 4.56
C PHE A 192 -6.31 28.04 4.13
N ASP A 193 -5.42 28.78 4.78
CA ASP A 193 -5.06 30.14 4.39
C ASP A 193 -4.13 30.18 3.17
N SER A 194 -3.37 29.12 2.88
CA SER A 194 -2.53 29.03 1.68
C SER A 194 -3.29 28.61 0.42
N LEU A 195 -4.47 27.99 0.58
CA LEU A 195 -5.31 27.55 -0.54
C LEU A 195 -6.11 28.70 -1.18
N GLY A 196 -6.26 28.63 -2.51
CA GLY A 196 -7.24 29.45 -3.25
C GLY A 196 -8.67 29.12 -2.84
N GLN A 197 -9.59 30.08 -2.94
CA GLN A 197 -11.00 29.87 -2.52
C GLN A 197 -11.66 28.68 -3.23
N ASP A 198 -11.34 28.47 -4.50
CA ASP A 198 -11.88 27.36 -5.29
C ASP A 198 -11.31 25.99 -4.86
N ASP A 199 -10.13 25.95 -4.23
CA ASP A 199 -9.45 24.73 -3.80
C ASP A 199 -9.78 24.33 -2.35
N LYS A 200 -10.32 25.26 -1.54
CA LYS A 200 -10.58 25.02 -0.10
C LYS A 200 -11.52 23.84 0.16
N LEU A 201 -12.53 23.66 -0.69
CA LEU A 201 -13.46 22.54 -0.54
C LEU A 201 -12.78 21.20 -0.83
N GLY A 202 -11.97 21.13 -1.89
CA GLY A 202 -11.16 19.95 -2.21
C GLY A 202 -10.19 19.64 -1.08
N GLY A 203 -9.38 20.62 -0.67
CA GLY A 203 -8.44 20.46 0.43
C GLY A 203 -9.09 20.04 1.76
N ALA A 204 -10.32 20.49 2.03
CA ALA A 204 -11.09 20.03 3.19
C ALA A 204 -11.49 18.56 3.08
N TYR A 205 -11.98 18.11 1.92
CA TYR A 205 -12.30 16.70 1.70
C TYR A 205 -11.06 15.80 1.79
N GLU A 206 -9.92 16.24 1.25
CA GLU A 206 -8.66 15.50 1.37
C GLU A 206 -8.25 15.32 2.84
N LEU A 207 -8.27 16.38 3.64
CA LEU A 207 -7.95 16.28 5.07
C LEU A 207 -8.94 15.40 5.83
N ILE A 208 -10.25 15.49 5.55
CA ILE A 208 -11.25 14.59 6.15
C ILE A 208 -10.92 13.14 5.82
N GLY A 209 -10.57 12.85 4.56
CA GLY A 209 -10.15 11.53 4.11
C GLY A 209 -8.95 11.01 4.91
N LEU A 210 -7.91 11.83 5.04
CA LEU A 210 -6.68 11.52 5.77
C LEU A 210 -6.92 11.36 7.28
N TYR A 211 -7.77 12.20 7.91
CA TYR A 211 -8.10 12.09 9.33
C TYR A 211 -8.82 10.81 9.67
N HIS A 212 -9.82 10.43 8.86
CA HIS A 212 -10.51 9.18 9.07
C HIS A 212 -9.56 7.98 8.88
N TYR A 213 -8.68 8.03 7.89
CA TYR A 213 -7.69 6.98 7.70
C TYR A 213 -6.68 6.88 8.87
N ALA A 214 -6.13 8.00 9.32
CA ALA A 214 -5.28 8.07 10.50
C ALA A 214 -6.00 7.54 11.76
N LYS A 215 -7.29 7.83 11.89
CA LYS A 215 -8.09 7.32 13.01
C LYS A 215 -8.32 5.82 12.95
N ALA A 216 -8.46 5.22 11.76
CA ALA A 216 -8.52 3.77 11.62
C ALA A 216 -7.22 3.10 12.13
N ILE A 217 -6.05 3.66 11.77
CA ILE A 217 -4.75 3.18 12.24
C ILE A 217 -4.62 3.30 13.77
N ASP A 218 -5.01 4.43 14.33
CA ASP A 218 -5.03 4.70 15.77
C ASP A 218 -5.87 3.68 16.53
N THR A 219 -7.09 3.39 16.04
CA THR A 219 -8.00 2.42 16.64
C THR A 219 -7.37 1.01 16.66
N VAL A 220 -6.76 0.57 15.56
CA VAL A 220 -6.09 -0.74 15.50
C VAL A 220 -4.88 -0.79 16.42
N THR A 221 -4.05 0.25 16.42
CA THR A 221 -2.81 0.29 17.22
C THR A 221 -3.12 0.32 18.72
N THR A 222 -4.10 1.14 19.12
CA THR A 222 -4.56 1.24 20.52
C THR A 222 -5.13 -0.09 21.01
N TYR A 223 -5.95 -0.76 20.18
CA TYR A 223 -6.47 -2.08 20.50
C TYR A 223 -5.34 -3.09 20.71
N MET A 224 -4.33 -3.08 19.84
CA MET A 224 -3.20 -4.01 19.94
C MET A 224 -2.31 -3.76 21.15
N LEU A 225 -2.14 -2.51 21.60
CA LEU A 225 -1.36 -2.17 22.78
C LEU A 225 -2.10 -2.49 24.09
N ASN A 226 -3.37 -2.15 24.16
CA ASN A 226 -4.12 -2.17 25.43
C ASN A 226 -4.93 -3.45 25.62
N GLY A 227 -5.19 -4.21 24.54
CA GLY A 227 -6.05 -5.40 24.57
C GLY A 227 -7.51 -5.11 24.97
N SER A 228 -7.92 -3.84 24.97
CA SER A 228 -9.21 -3.40 25.49
C SER A 228 -10.27 -3.32 24.39
N GLY A 229 -11.43 -3.95 24.63
CA GLY A 229 -12.58 -3.94 23.71
C GLY A 229 -12.76 -5.28 22.99
N SER A 230 -13.94 -5.49 22.39
CA SER A 230 -14.20 -6.69 21.60
C SER A 230 -13.68 -6.51 20.16
N VAL A 231 -13.23 -7.61 19.54
CA VAL A 231 -12.76 -7.59 18.13
C VAL A 231 -13.85 -7.09 17.18
N SER A 232 -15.12 -7.40 17.46
CA SER A 232 -16.26 -6.93 16.67
C SER A 232 -16.40 -5.41 16.70
N ASP A 233 -16.31 -4.81 17.89
CA ASP A 233 -16.47 -3.35 18.03
C ASP A 233 -15.32 -2.61 17.32
N ILE A 234 -14.11 -3.12 17.44
CA ILE A 234 -12.93 -2.56 16.76
C ILE A 234 -13.08 -2.66 15.25
N ARG A 235 -13.56 -3.81 14.74
CA ARG A 235 -13.82 -3.97 13.30
C ARG A 235 -14.87 -2.99 12.79
N GLU A 236 -15.94 -2.78 13.54
CA GLU A 236 -16.99 -1.83 13.15
C GLU A 236 -16.47 -0.40 13.14
N GLN A 237 -15.71 0.02 14.15
CA GLN A 237 -15.08 1.34 14.20
C GLN A 237 -14.10 1.56 13.04
N VAL A 238 -13.24 0.58 12.79
CA VAL A 238 -12.28 0.63 11.68
C VAL A 238 -13.02 0.73 10.34
N LYS A 239 -14.08 -0.08 10.16
CA LYS A 239 -14.93 -0.01 8.95
C LYS A 239 -15.56 1.37 8.79
N PHE A 240 -16.15 1.93 9.84
CA PHE A 240 -16.74 3.27 9.81
C PHE A 240 -15.73 4.33 9.33
N HIS A 241 -14.52 4.30 9.89
CA HIS A 241 -13.48 5.24 9.49
C HIS A 241 -13.00 5.03 8.05
N PHE A 242 -12.84 3.78 7.60
CA PHE A 242 -12.52 3.52 6.19
C PHE A 242 -13.62 4.00 5.24
N ASP A 243 -14.88 3.67 5.53
CA ASP A 243 -16.02 4.08 4.69
C ASP A 243 -16.09 5.62 4.57
N LYS A 244 -15.84 6.35 5.66
CA LYS A 244 -15.78 7.82 5.64
C LYS A 244 -14.56 8.39 4.91
N SER A 245 -13.42 7.72 5.01
CA SER A 245 -12.22 8.12 4.26
C SER A 245 -12.44 7.98 2.75
N ILE A 246 -13.08 6.88 2.33
CA ILE A 246 -13.45 6.64 0.92
C ILE A 246 -14.49 7.66 0.45
N GLU A 247 -15.56 7.88 1.21
CA GLU A 247 -16.61 8.87 0.87
C GLU A 247 -16.03 10.29 0.67
N ALA A 248 -15.03 10.68 1.46
CA ALA A 248 -14.36 11.96 1.29
C ALA A 248 -13.48 11.99 0.03
N SER A 249 -12.76 10.90 -0.25
CA SER A 249 -11.90 10.76 -1.42
C SER A 249 -12.67 10.75 -2.75
N GLU A 250 -13.94 10.32 -2.74
CA GLU A 250 -14.82 10.35 -3.92
C GLU A 250 -15.43 11.74 -4.20
N LYS A 251 -15.38 12.66 -3.23
CA LYS A 251 -15.91 14.03 -3.35
C LYS A 251 -14.83 15.06 -3.67
N HIS A 252 -13.57 14.67 -3.52
CA HIS A 252 -12.39 15.43 -3.94
C HIS A 252 -12.14 15.22 -5.44
#